data_AF-A0A7K2M5C1-F1
#
_entry.id   AF-A0A7K2M5C1-F1
#
_cell.length_a   1.000
_cell.length_b   1.000
_cell.length_c   1.000
_cell.angle_alpha   90.00
_cell.angle_beta   90.00
_cell.angle_gamma   90.00
#
_symmetry.space_group_name_H-M   'P 1'
#
loop_
_entity.id
_entity.type
_entity.pdbx_description
1 polymer ?
#
loop_
_entity_poly.entity_id
_entity_poly.type
_entity_poly.pdbx_seq_one_letter_code
_entity_poly.pdbx_strand_id
1 'polypeptide(L)'
;VLIGRRDLVVRLHEWAGLALPAPVLLGLASRAFRADLRLLDRFGPHDKVWLRAALRRDKRRSARPAGKFNAGQKVYAAWIAGAALVMLGTGLLMWFTRLAPLTWRTGATFVHDWLALTVGVVLAGHIGMALGDPEARRGLRTGLVSRRWAEREHPLWRP
;
A
#
# COMPACT_ATOMS: atom_id res chain seq x y z
N VAL A 1 -5.72 28.30 -19.99
CA VAL A 1 -6.34 27.17 -19.26
C VAL A 1 -5.37 26.01 -19.29
N LEU A 2 -4.66 25.71 -18.19
CA LEU A 2 -3.52 24.78 -18.19
C LEU A 2 -3.87 23.29 -18.41
N ILE A 3 -5.17 22.94 -18.44
CA ILE A 3 -5.65 21.59 -18.80
C ILE A 3 -6.93 21.75 -19.64
N GLY A 4 -6.84 21.54 -20.96
CA GLY A 4 -7.97 21.71 -21.88
C GLY A 4 -9.10 20.67 -21.76
N ARG A 5 -8.98 19.68 -20.86
CA ARG A 5 -9.95 18.58 -20.68
C ARG A 5 -10.24 18.26 -19.21
N ARG A 6 -10.56 19.27 -18.39
CA ARG A 6 -10.88 19.09 -16.97
C ARG A 6 -11.93 18.00 -16.73
N ASP A 7 -13.01 18.00 -17.51
CA ASP A 7 -14.10 17.03 -17.34
C ASP A 7 -13.69 15.59 -17.69
N LEU A 8 -12.69 15.41 -18.55
CA LEU A 8 -12.12 14.09 -18.80
C LEU A 8 -11.31 13.63 -17.58
N VAL A 9 -10.46 14.50 -17.02
CA VAL A 9 -9.64 14.17 -15.85
C VAL A 9 -10.52 13.83 -14.65
N VAL A 10 -11.57 14.61 -14.40
CA VAL A 10 -12.54 14.34 -13.32
C VAL A 10 -13.19 12.98 -13.51
N ARG A 11 -13.73 12.69 -14.71
CA ARG A 11 -14.35 11.39 -14.98
C ARG A 11 -13.37 10.22 -14.84
N LEU A 12 -12.14 10.38 -15.33
CA LEU A 12 -11.11 9.35 -15.17
C LEU A 12 -10.76 9.13 -13.70
N HIS A 13 -10.65 10.19 -12.89
CA HIS A 13 -10.39 10.08 -11.46
C HIS A 13 -11.51 9.34 -10.73
N GLU A 14 -12.77 9.68 -11.01
CA GLU A 14 -13.96 9.05 -10.43
C GLU A 14 -14.02 7.54 -10.76
N TRP A 15 -13.89 7.18 -12.03
CA TRP A 15 -13.93 5.78 -12.47
C TRP A 15 -12.71 4.98 -12.01
N ALA A 16 -11.52 5.58 -12.01
CA ALA A 16 -10.31 4.93 -11.47
C ALA A 16 -10.42 4.71 -9.96
N GLY A 17 -10.98 5.67 -9.22
CA GLY A 17 -11.25 5.54 -7.79
C GLY A 17 -12.23 4.42 -7.49
N LEU A 18 -13.32 4.31 -8.26
CA LEU A 18 -14.29 3.22 -8.13
C LEU A 18 -13.68 1.85 -8.47
N ALA A 19 -12.81 1.79 -9.49
CA ALA A 19 -12.14 0.57 -9.92
C ALA A 19 -10.96 0.17 -9.02
N LEU A 20 -10.51 1.03 -8.10
CA LEU A 20 -9.35 0.81 -7.23
C LEU A 20 -9.37 -0.54 -6.49
N PRO A 21 -10.50 -1.03 -5.95
CA PRO A 21 -10.53 -2.32 -5.24
C PRO A 21 -10.48 -3.54 -6.19
N ALA A 22 -10.76 -3.37 -7.49
CA ALA A 22 -10.97 -4.48 -8.42
C ALA A 22 -9.78 -5.47 -8.48
N PRO A 23 -8.50 -5.03 -8.55
CA PRO A 23 -7.37 -5.96 -8.57
C PRO A 23 -7.29 -6.84 -7.32
N VAL A 24 -7.60 -6.27 -6.14
CA VAL A 24 -7.62 -7.03 -4.88
C VAL A 24 -8.76 -8.05 -4.90
N LEU A 25 -9.96 -7.63 -5.31
CA LEU A 25 -11.13 -8.51 -5.40
C LEU A 25 -10.91 -9.67 -6.39
N LEU A 26 -10.31 -9.39 -7.55
CA LEU A 26 -9.92 -10.43 -8.51
C LEU A 26 -8.84 -11.34 -7.93
N GLY A 27 -7.84 -10.77 -7.25
CA GLY A 27 -6.79 -11.51 -6.57
C GLY A 27 -7.32 -12.49 -5.53
N LEU A 28 -8.44 -12.19 -4.86
CA LEU A 28 -9.07 -13.09 -3.89
C LEU A 28 -9.52 -14.42 -4.50
N ALA A 29 -9.64 -14.56 -5.82
CA ALA A 29 -9.86 -15.86 -6.47
C ALA A 29 -8.61 -16.78 -6.36
N SER A 30 -7.42 -16.21 -6.28
CA SER A 30 -6.14 -16.94 -6.18
C SER A 30 -5.84 -17.42 -4.76
N ARG A 31 -5.56 -18.73 -4.60
CA ARG A 31 -5.11 -19.31 -3.33
C ARG A 31 -3.80 -18.69 -2.84
N ALA A 32 -2.87 -18.43 -3.75
CA ALA A 32 -1.57 -17.84 -3.43
C ALA A 32 -1.72 -16.41 -2.90
N PHE A 33 -2.57 -15.60 -3.54
CA PHE A 33 -2.85 -14.25 -3.08
C PHE A 33 -3.50 -14.24 -1.70
N ARG A 34 -4.48 -15.12 -1.45
CA ARG A 34 -5.10 -15.25 -0.13
C ARG A 34 -4.09 -15.67 0.95
N ALA A 35 -3.14 -16.54 0.62
CA ALA A 35 -2.07 -16.91 1.55
C ALA A 35 -1.16 -15.72 1.88
N ASP A 36 -0.82 -14.91 0.87
CA ASP A 36 -0.01 -13.71 1.06
C ASP A 36 -0.72 -12.64 1.88
N LEU A 37 -2.02 -12.43 1.67
CA LEU A 37 -2.82 -11.55 2.52
C LEU A 37 -2.80 -11.99 3.99
N ARG A 38 -2.88 -13.29 4.27
CA ARG A 38 -2.77 -13.81 5.65
C ARG A 38 -1.39 -13.54 6.27
N LEU A 39 -0.33 -13.61 5.46
CA LEU A 39 1.02 -13.30 5.93
C LEU A 39 1.22 -11.80 6.19
N LEU A 40 0.59 -10.95 5.38
CA LEU A 40 0.59 -9.50 5.57
C LEU A 40 -0.17 -9.08 6.83
N ASP A 41 -1.31 -9.70 7.09
CA ASP A 41 -2.19 -9.38 8.23
C ASP A 41 -1.66 -9.96 9.57
N ARG A 42 -0.77 -10.95 9.52
CA ARG A 42 -0.27 -11.61 10.72
C ARG A 42 1.07 -11.03 11.19
N PHE A 43 1.01 -10.26 12.28
CA PHE A 43 2.19 -9.80 13.00
C PHE A 43 2.71 -10.85 13.99
N GLY A 44 4.02 -11.10 13.98
CA GLY A 44 4.71 -11.99 14.89
C GLY A 44 5.72 -11.27 15.81
N PRO A 45 6.36 -11.98 16.76
CA PRO A 45 7.36 -11.39 17.65
C PRO A 45 8.54 -10.73 16.93
N HIS A 46 8.98 -11.31 15.81
CA HIS A 46 10.06 -10.77 14.98
C HIS A 46 9.71 -9.41 14.36
N ASP A 47 8.43 -9.15 14.07
CA ASP A 47 8.00 -7.85 13.53
C ASP A 47 8.20 -6.73 14.55
N LYS A 48 7.98 -7.00 15.85
CA LYS A 48 8.26 -6.02 16.92
C LYS A 48 9.75 -5.69 17.00
N VAL A 49 10.63 -6.69 16.85
CA VAL A 49 12.09 -6.49 16.82
C VAL A 49 12.46 -5.62 15.61
N TRP A 50 11.93 -5.95 14.44
CA TRP A 50 12.14 -5.20 13.21
C TRP A 50 11.71 -3.73 13.36
N LEU A 51 10.50 -3.48 13.88
CA LEU A 51 9.98 -2.12 14.07
C LEU A 51 10.81 -1.33 15.07
N ARG A 52 11.22 -1.93 16.18
CA ARG A 52 12.12 -1.27 17.14
C ARG A 52 13.46 -0.92 16.51
N ALA A 53 14.05 -1.82 15.73
CA ALA A 53 15.28 -1.55 15.01
C ALA A 53 15.11 -0.43 13.97
N ALA A 54 14.00 -0.40 13.26
CA ALA A 54 13.66 0.66 12.31
C ALA A 54 13.50 2.03 13.01
N LEU A 55 12.77 2.08 14.13
CA LEU A 55 12.59 3.30 14.95
C LEU A 55 13.92 3.81 15.52
N ARG A 56 14.81 2.91 15.94
CA ARG A 56 16.17 3.23 16.40
C ARG A 56 17.15 3.51 15.26
N ARG A 57 16.69 3.48 14.01
CA ARG A 57 17.51 3.63 12.80
C ARG A 57 18.69 2.65 12.72
N ASP A 58 18.59 1.49 13.37
CA ASP A 58 19.58 0.44 13.26
C ASP A 58 19.50 -0.18 11.86
N LYS A 59 20.56 0.01 11.08
CA LYS A 59 20.67 -0.46 9.69
C LYS A 59 21.25 -1.87 9.58
N ARG A 60 21.69 -2.49 10.68
CA ARG A 60 22.22 -3.85 10.66
C ARG A 60 21.12 -4.81 10.25
N ARG A 61 21.41 -5.63 9.24
CA ARG A 61 20.47 -6.62 8.71
C ARG A 61 20.06 -7.65 9.76
N SER A 62 20.99 -8.06 10.63
CA SER A 62 20.72 -8.96 11.76
C SER A 62 19.72 -8.38 12.77
N ALA A 63 19.62 -7.05 12.89
CA ALA A 63 18.65 -6.40 13.77
C ALA A 63 17.24 -6.33 13.16
N ARG A 64 17.07 -6.70 11.88
CA ARG A 64 15.83 -6.60 11.11
C ARG A 64 15.38 -7.96 10.56
N PRO A 65 14.99 -8.90 11.44
CA PRO A 65 14.48 -10.20 11.00
C PRO A 65 13.17 -10.04 10.21
N ALA A 66 13.04 -10.76 9.10
CA ALA A 66 11.85 -10.70 8.24
C ALA A 66 11.46 -12.09 7.72
N GLY A 67 10.16 -12.39 7.75
CA GLY A 67 9.57 -13.49 6.98
C GLY A 67 9.42 -13.11 5.50
N LYS A 68 8.49 -13.72 4.76
CA LYS A 68 8.23 -13.36 3.34
C LYS A 68 8.00 -11.85 3.15
N PHE A 69 7.30 -11.23 4.11
CA PHE A 69 7.16 -9.79 4.20
C PHE A 69 7.78 -9.29 5.50
N ASN A 70 8.55 -8.22 5.44
CA ASN A 70 9.07 -7.55 6.63
C ASN A 70 7.99 -6.68 7.30
N ALA A 71 8.20 -6.31 8.56
CA ALA A 71 7.19 -5.55 9.32
C ALA A 71 6.83 -4.20 8.68
N GLY A 72 7.78 -3.52 8.02
CA GLY A 72 7.51 -2.28 7.29
C GLY A 72 6.57 -2.49 6.09
N GLN A 73 6.76 -3.57 5.34
CA GLN A 73 5.86 -3.95 4.24
C GLN A 73 4.45 -4.30 4.76
N LYS A 74 4.35 -4.99 5.90
CA LYS A 74 3.05 -5.29 6.53
C LYS A 74 2.32 -4.03 6.98
N VAL A 75 3.01 -3.13 7.67
CA VAL A 75 2.44 -1.84 8.10
C VAL A 75 2.01 -1.01 6.90
N TYR A 76 2.86 -0.91 5.87
CA TYR A 76 2.52 -0.20 4.64
C TYR A 76 1.28 -0.80 3.97
N ALA A 77 1.22 -2.14 3.83
CA ALA A 77 0.09 -2.84 3.21
C ALA A 77 -1.22 -2.61 3.97
N ALA A 78 -1.21 -2.73 5.31
CA ALA A 78 -2.39 -2.48 6.14
C ALA A 78 -2.84 -1.01 6.07
N TRP A 79 -1.89 -0.08 6.15
CA TRP A 79 -2.18 1.36 6.09
C TRP A 79 -2.72 1.78 4.73
N ILE A 80 -2.10 1.36 3.62
CA ILE A 80 -2.55 1.74 2.28
C ILE A 80 -3.90 1.11 1.94
N ALA A 81 -4.17 -0.11 2.42
CA ALA A 81 -5.48 -0.75 2.25
C ALA A 81 -6.57 0.04 3.00
N GLY A 82 -6.32 0.41 4.26
CA GLY A 82 -7.23 1.26 5.02
C GLY A 82 -7.43 2.63 4.36
N ALA A 83 -6.34 3.28 3.92
CA ALA A 83 -6.40 4.55 3.21
C ALA A 83 -7.23 4.45 1.92
N ALA A 84 -7.07 3.38 1.14
CA ALA A 84 -7.86 3.15 -0.07
C ALA A 84 -9.36 3.05 0.22
N LEU A 85 -9.76 2.40 1.31
CA LEU A 85 -11.17 2.33 1.73
C LEU A 85 -11.71 3.71 2.14
N VAL A 86 -10.93 4.49 2.89
CA VAL A 86 -11.32 5.86 3.25
C VAL A 86 -11.43 6.75 2.01
N MET A 87 -10.46 6.68 1.10
CA MET A 87 -10.46 7.43 -0.17
C MET A 87 -11.67 7.09 -1.04
N LEU A 88 -12.03 5.82 -1.15
CA LEU A 88 -13.23 5.38 -1.86
C LEU A 88 -14.49 5.94 -1.18
N GLY A 89 -14.59 5.81 0.14
CA GLY A 89 -15.74 6.31 0.89
C GLY A 89 -15.94 7.82 0.75
N THR A 90 -14.88 8.61 0.97
CA THR A 90 -14.96 10.06 0.82
C THR A 90 -15.19 10.48 -0.62
N GLY A 91 -14.59 9.80 -1.60
CA GLY A 91 -14.83 10.03 -3.02
C GLY A 91 -16.28 9.77 -3.43
N LEU A 92 -16.90 8.70 -2.95
CA LEU A 92 -18.32 8.41 -3.20
C LEU A 92 -19.25 9.47 -2.58
N LEU A 93 -18.95 9.95 -1.37
CA LEU A 93 -19.72 11.03 -0.73
C LEU A 93 -19.63 12.35 -1.50
N MET A 94 -18.47 12.64 -2.09
CA MET A 94 -18.26 13.83 -2.93
C MET A 94 -18.92 13.69 -4.30
N TRP A 95 -18.83 12.52 -4.92
CA TRP A 95 -19.38 12.24 -6.25
C TRP A 95 -20.92 12.19 -6.22
N PHE A 96 -21.49 11.44 -5.30
CA PHE A 96 -22.94 11.28 -5.17
C PHE A 96 -23.49 12.23 -4.10
N THR A 97 -23.63 13.50 -4.48
CA THR A 97 -24.00 14.60 -3.57
C THR A 97 -25.33 14.43 -2.83
N ARG A 98 -26.20 13.54 -3.30
CA ARG A 98 -27.48 13.20 -2.67
C ARG A 98 -27.37 12.18 -1.53
N LEU A 99 -26.23 11.53 -1.35
CA LEU A 99 -26.03 10.51 -0.31
C LEU A 99 -25.82 11.12 1.09
N ALA A 100 -25.42 12.40 1.19
CA ALA A 100 -25.08 13.01 2.47
C ALA A 100 -25.31 14.52 2.55
N PRO A 101 -25.61 15.06 3.76
CA PRO A 101 -25.69 16.49 4.01
C PRO A 101 -24.41 17.25 3.64
N LEU A 102 -24.52 18.56 3.42
CA LEU A 102 -23.39 19.40 3.05
C LEU A 102 -22.21 19.30 4.04
N THR A 103 -22.48 19.27 5.35
CA THR A 103 -21.45 19.18 6.39
C THR A 103 -20.58 17.93 6.25
N TRP A 104 -21.18 16.79 5.91
CA TRP A 104 -20.47 15.53 5.71
C TRP A 104 -19.61 15.58 4.45
N ARG A 105 -20.11 16.21 3.38
CA ARG A 105 -19.35 16.39 2.13
C ARG A 105 -18.15 17.30 2.33
N THR A 106 -18.29 18.39 3.09
CA THR A 106 -17.16 19.26 3.44
C THR A 106 -16.09 18.50 4.24
N GLY A 107 -16.51 17.71 5.24
CA GLY A 107 -15.60 16.84 5.97
C GLY A 107 -14.92 15.79 5.07
N ALA A 108 -15.69 15.20 4.14
CA ALA A 108 -15.17 14.24 3.16
C ALA A 108 -14.10 14.87 2.26
N THR A 109 -14.31 16.07 1.73
CA THR A 109 -13.31 16.80 0.94
C THR A 109 -12.02 17.01 1.74
N PHE A 110 -12.13 17.51 2.97
CA PHE A 110 -10.97 17.73 3.83
C PHE A 110 -10.16 16.45 4.06
N VAL A 111 -10.85 15.36 4.44
CA VAL A 111 -10.21 14.06 4.68
C VAL A 111 -9.61 13.50 3.39
N HIS A 112 -10.32 13.58 2.27
CA HIS A 112 -9.88 13.09 0.97
C HIS A 112 -8.60 13.79 0.51
N ASP A 113 -8.56 15.13 0.58
CA ASP A 113 -7.42 15.92 0.10
C ASP A 113 -6.15 15.66 0.92
N TRP A 114 -6.26 15.69 2.26
CA TRP A 114 -5.12 15.45 3.14
C TRP A 114 -4.64 14.00 3.10
N LEU A 115 -5.57 13.05 2.98
CA LEU A 115 -5.22 11.65 2.83
C LEU A 115 -4.58 11.39 1.48
N ALA A 116 -5.06 11.99 0.39
CA ALA A 116 -4.45 11.91 -0.93
C ALA A 116 -2.99 12.40 -0.91
N LEU A 117 -2.74 13.56 -0.30
CA LEU A 117 -1.39 14.09 -0.14
C LEU A 117 -0.50 13.13 0.67
N THR A 118 -1.02 12.62 1.78
CA THR A 118 -0.29 11.67 2.64
C THR A 118 0.04 10.37 1.88
N VAL A 119 -0.92 9.83 1.13
CA VAL A 119 -0.72 8.67 0.24
C VAL A 119 0.36 8.96 -0.78
N GLY A 120 0.34 10.13 -1.41
CA GLY A 120 1.38 10.56 -2.36
C GLY A 120 2.79 10.52 -1.76
N VAL A 121 2.96 11.11 -0.57
CA VAL A 121 4.26 11.15 0.14
C VAL A 121 4.73 9.75 0.53
N VAL A 122 3.85 8.94 1.13
CA VAL A 122 4.19 7.60 1.61
C VAL A 122 4.47 6.65 0.44
N LEU A 123 3.69 6.75 -0.65
CA LEU A 123 3.92 5.99 -1.88
C LEU A 123 5.24 6.38 -2.54
N ALA A 124 5.58 7.67 -2.61
CA ALA A 124 6.87 8.12 -3.14
C ALA A 124 8.05 7.54 -2.33
N GLY A 125 7.96 7.54 -1.00
CA GLY A 125 8.94 6.89 -0.13
C GLY A 125 9.05 5.38 -0.38
N HIS A 126 7.92 4.69 -0.53
CA HIS A 126 7.88 3.27 -0.86
C HIS A 126 8.55 2.95 -2.21
N ILE A 127 8.23 3.73 -3.25
CA ILE A 127 8.87 3.62 -4.57
C ILE A 127 10.37 3.87 -4.44
N GLY A 128 10.79 4.91 -3.71
CA GLY A 128 12.21 5.20 -3.47
C GLY A 128 12.96 4.03 -2.84
N MET A 129 12.36 3.34 -1.86
CA MET A 129 12.93 2.13 -1.27
C MET A 129 13.04 0.99 -2.29
N ALA A 130 11.99 0.75 -3.09
CA ALA A 130 12.01 -0.27 -4.12
C ALA A 130 13.04 0.03 -5.22
N LEU A 131 13.27 1.30 -5.54
CA LEU A 131 14.28 1.72 -6.52
C LEU A 131 15.72 1.44 -6.05
N GLY A 132 15.94 1.37 -4.73
CA GLY A 132 17.23 1.01 -4.13
C GLY A 132 17.57 -0.49 -4.19
N ASP A 133 16.61 -1.35 -4.54
CA ASP A 133 16.80 -2.81 -4.63
C ASP A 133 16.43 -3.34 -6.04
N PRO A 134 17.42 -3.50 -6.94
CA PRO A 134 17.19 -4.02 -8.28
C PRO A 134 16.53 -5.40 -8.32
N GLU A 135 16.83 -6.23 -7.32
CA GLU A 135 16.34 -7.59 -7.26
C GLU A 135 14.89 -7.65 -6.78
N ALA A 136 14.51 -6.81 -5.82
CA ALA A 136 13.10 -6.61 -5.47
C ALA A 136 12.28 -6.17 -6.70
N ARG A 137 12.80 -5.23 -7.52
CA ARG A 137 12.13 -4.80 -8.77
C ARG A 137 12.06 -5.90 -9.83
N ARG A 138 13.05 -6.79 -9.88
CA ARG A 138 12.99 -7.98 -10.74
C ARG A 138 11.92 -8.94 -10.24
N GLY A 139 11.83 -9.16 -8.93
CA GLY A 139 10.79 -9.95 -8.28
C GLY A 139 9.39 -9.44 -8.61
N LEU A 140 9.15 -8.12 -8.55
CA LEU A 140 7.85 -7.53 -8.89
C LEU A 140 7.43 -7.76 -10.35
N ARG A 141 8.39 -7.82 -11.29
CA ARG A 141 8.10 -7.99 -12.73
C ARG A 141 8.02 -9.44 -13.16
N THR A 142 8.78 -10.32 -12.53
CA THR A 142 8.97 -11.72 -12.97
C THR A 142 8.38 -12.74 -12.01
N GLY A 143 8.04 -12.34 -10.79
CA GLY A 143 7.64 -13.23 -9.71
C GLY A 143 8.81 -14.00 -9.07
N LEU A 144 10.06 -13.77 -9.52
CA LEU A 144 11.22 -14.56 -9.10
C LEU A 144 12.32 -13.69 -8.49
N VAL A 145 12.90 -14.16 -7.39
CA VAL A 145 14.08 -13.59 -6.72
C VAL A 145 15.14 -14.68 -6.55
N SER A 146 16.41 -14.30 -6.44
CA SER A 146 17.45 -15.28 -6.15
C SER A 146 17.33 -15.79 -4.72
N ARG A 147 17.74 -17.03 -4.51
CA ARG A 147 17.83 -17.62 -3.18
C ARG A 147 18.74 -16.81 -2.24
N ARG A 148 19.86 -16.30 -2.75
CA ARG A 148 20.80 -15.46 -1.97
C ARG A 148 20.16 -14.17 -1.48
N TRP A 149 19.25 -13.58 -2.26
CA TRP A 149 18.52 -12.40 -1.82
C TRP A 149 17.44 -12.74 -0.81
N ALA A 150 16.70 -13.83 -1.03
CA ALA A 150 15.70 -14.32 -0.10
C ALA A 150 16.31 -14.60 1.29
N GLU A 151 17.40 -15.36 1.36
CA GLU A 151 18.11 -15.68 2.61
C GLU A 151 18.65 -14.43 3.32
N ARG A 152 19.00 -13.40 2.55
CA ARG A 152 19.61 -12.18 3.06
C ARG A 152 18.58 -11.16 3.53
N GLU A 153 17.60 -10.80 2.70
CA GLU A 153 16.59 -9.80 3.05
C GLU A 153 15.43 -10.38 3.87
N HIS A 154 15.17 -11.67 3.72
CA HIS A 154 14.02 -12.38 4.31
C HIS A 154 14.46 -13.69 4.99
N PRO A 155 15.35 -13.64 6.01
CA PRO A 155 15.98 -14.83 6.59
C PRO A 155 15.00 -15.80 7.27
N LEU A 156 13.80 -15.34 7.64
CA LEU A 156 12.75 -16.18 8.22
C LEU A 156 11.74 -16.68 7.17
N TRP A 157 11.90 -16.31 5.90
CA TRP A 157 11.07 -16.82 4.82
C TRP A 157 11.49 -18.26 4.49
N ARG A 158 10.59 -19.19 4.82
CA ARG A 158 10.69 -20.58 4.39
C ARG A 158 9.95 -20.74 3.05
N PRO A 159 10.61 -21.21 1.98
CA PRO A 159 9.99 -21.46 0.68
C PRO A 159 8.86 -22.48 0.76
#